data_AF-A0A1H9QN94-F1
#
_entry.id   AF-A0A1H9QN94-F1
#
_cell.length_a   1.000
_cell.length_b   1.000
_cell.length_c   1.000
_cell.angle_alpha   90.00
_cell.angle_beta   90.00
_cell.angle_gamma   90.00
#
_symmetry.space_group_name_H-M   'P 1'
#
loop_
_entity.id
_entity.type
_entity.pdbx_description
1 polymer ?
#
loop_
_entity_poly.entity_id
_entity_poly.type
_entity_poly.pdbx_seq_one_letter_code
_entity_poly.pdbx_strand_id
1 'polypeptide(L)'
;MSVDAADDPVQFDDVTGSEPDTFPKPRAHGAAVMNHLADIDDAAAQGLDRGTLYDRSLAYWREHVGDRDLEPHVAVDDFEADWLPPGDYALVLTSSRWKAGTGRGDDYRSYYEQHLKLREWGPEDDDGERDLRKPALALHVEIMPQFRDMVYKSGDPLECPYGEGTRLLAWTTWAEDPFEIERRMYDALRAAYGTDSVDLDDRVDDARRVPKAEAHIRFAIGKKNATVETLEQSKQLIDWGGESEIDAHQRRQQEGWLEALVESDRWHLLGFDPQRYST
;
A
#
# COMPACT_ATOMS: atom_id res chain seq x y z
N MET A 1 -12.71 60.83 10.33
CA MET A 1 -12.73 60.58 8.88
C MET A 1 -12.15 59.19 8.70
N SER A 2 -12.99 58.26 8.25
CA SER A 2 -12.65 56.86 8.02
C SER A 2 -11.71 56.77 6.81
N VAL A 3 -10.64 55.99 6.93
CA VAL A 3 -9.81 55.62 5.78
C VAL A 3 -10.26 54.22 5.40
N ASP A 4 -11.06 54.13 4.34
CA ASP A 4 -11.43 52.85 3.74
C ASP A 4 -10.17 52.28 3.07
N ALA A 5 -9.58 51.27 3.70
CA ALA A 5 -8.67 50.34 3.05
C ALA A 5 -9.53 49.30 2.33
N ALA A 6 -10.05 49.65 1.15
CA ALA A 6 -10.49 48.65 0.21
C ALA A 6 -9.22 48.02 -0.40
N ASP A 7 -8.89 46.82 0.06
CA ASP A 7 -7.95 45.91 -0.59
C ASP A 7 -8.43 45.68 -2.03
N ASP A 8 -7.77 46.35 -2.97
CA ASP A 8 -7.84 46.01 -4.38
C ASP A 8 -7.02 44.73 -4.57
N PRO A 9 -7.62 43.57 -4.91
CA PRO A 9 -6.85 42.37 -5.15
C PRO A 9 -5.97 42.61 -6.39
N VAL A 10 -4.66 42.47 -6.22
CA VAL A 10 -3.69 42.48 -7.30
C VAL A 10 -4.14 41.44 -8.35
N GLN A 11 -4.73 41.91 -9.45
CA GLN A 11 -4.96 41.09 -10.63
C GLN A 11 -3.61 40.77 -11.24
N PHE A 12 -3.15 39.53 -11.07
CA PHE A 12 -2.15 38.97 -11.96
C PHE A 12 -2.81 38.80 -13.33
N ASP A 13 -2.53 39.72 -14.25
CA ASP A 13 -2.81 39.50 -15.66
C ASP A 13 -2.06 38.24 -16.09
N ASP A 14 -2.79 37.20 -16.48
CA ASP A 14 -2.24 35.97 -17.03
C ASP A 14 -1.63 36.28 -18.40
N VAL A 15 -0.32 36.52 -18.42
CA VAL A 15 0.46 36.91 -19.61
C VAL A 15 0.78 35.71 -20.52
N THR A 16 0.24 34.51 -20.24
CA THR A 16 0.62 33.29 -20.97
C THR A 16 -0.33 32.90 -22.09
N GLY A 17 -1.49 33.57 -22.22
CA GLY A 17 -2.52 33.14 -23.17
C GLY A 17 -2.98 31.70 -22.91
N SER A 18 -2.86 31.23 -21.67
CA SER A 18 -3.26 29.89 -21.29
C SER A 18 -4.78 29.84 -21.10
N GLU A 19 -5.46 28.97 -21.84
CA GLU A 19 -6.85 28.65 -21.52
C GLU A 19 -6.86 27.70 -20.32
N PRO A 20 -7.49 28.07 -19.19
CA PRO A 20 -7.63 27.16 -18.07
C PRO A 20 -8.52 25.99 -18.48
N ASP A 21 -7.95 24.79 -18.51
CA ASP A 21 -8.66 23.56 -18.87
C ASP A 21 -8.86 22.69 -17.64
N THR A 22 -10.11 22.33 -17.35
CA THR A 22 -10.43 21.43 -16.24
C THR A 22 -10.34 19.98 -16.68
N PHE A 23 -9.37 19.26 -16.13
CA PHE A 23 -9.29 17.81 -16.26
C PHE A 23 -10.30 17.12 -15.35
N PRO A 24 -10.77 15.90 -15.69
CA PRO A 24 -11.53 15.08 -14.76
C PRO A 24 -10.74 14.87 -13.47
N LYS A 25 -11.42 14.88 -12.32
CA LYS A 25 -10.78 14.54 -11.05
C LYS A 25 -10.08 13.18 -11.18
N PRO A 26 -8.82 13.06 -10.74
CA PRO A 26 -8.12 11.78 -10.72
C PRO A 26 -8.95 10.76 -9.96
N ARG A 27 -9.04 9.52 -10.48
CA ARG A 27 -9.60 8.42 -9.71
C ARG A 27 -8.48 7.73 -8.95
N ALA A 28 -8.62 7.57 -7.64
CA ALA A 28 -7.71 6.74 -6.88
C ALA A 28 -7.69 5.33 -7.48
N HIS A 29 -6.51 4.85 -7.84
CA HIS A 29 -6.35 3.57 -8.51
C HIS A 29 -5.74 2.54 -7.59
N GLY A 30 -4.49 2.73 -7.14
CA GLY A 30 -3.76 1.78 -6.30
C GLY A 30 -3.13 2.51 -5.13
N ALA A 31 -3.49 2.13 -3.91
CA ALA A 31 -2.95 2.75 -2.71
C ALA A 31 -2.49 1.68 -1.73
N ALA A 32 -1.56 2.05 -0.86
CA ALA A 32 -1.04 1.18 0.16
C ALA A 32 -0.92 1.90 1.49
N VAL A 33 -1.22 1.18 2.57
CA VAL A 33 -1.02 1.64 3.95
C VAL A 33 -0.21 0.59 4.69
N MET A 34 0.74 1.09 5.48
CA MET A 34 1.57 0.31 6.37
C MET A 34 1.25 0.63 7.81
N ASN A 35 1.02 -0.40 8.61
CA ASN A 35 0.76 -0.29 10.04
C ASN A 35 1.74 -1.17 10.84
N HIS A 36 1.87 -0.86 12.12
CA HIS A 36 2.55 -1.71 13.09
C HIS A 36 1.65 -1.90 14.30
N LEU A 37 1.54 -3.14 14.74
CA LEU A 37 0.87 -3.53 15.97
C LEU A 37 1.96 -3.96 16.96
N ALA A 38 1.97 -3.36 18.15
CA ALA A 38 2.79 -3.74 19.28
C ALA A 38 2.10 -4.87 20.08
N ASP A 39 1.70 -5.93 19.37
CA ASP A 39 0.81 -7.00 19.80
C ASP A 39 1.52 -8.18 20.48
N ILE A 40 2.60 -7.91 21.20
CA ILE A 40 3.27 -8.94 22.00
C ILE A 40 2.49 -9.13 23.30
N ASP A 41 2.03 -10.36 23.53
CA ASP A 41 1.50 -10.74 24.83
C ASP A 41 2.65 -11.13 25.77
N ASP A 42 2.98 -10.22 26.70
CA ASP A 42 3.99 -10.42 27.74
C ASP A 42 3.74 -11.69 28.58
N ALA A 43 2.50 -12.14 28.71
CA ALA A 43 2.14 -13.38 29.43
C ALA A 43 2.41 -14.64 28.59
N ALA A 44 2.30 -14.53 27.25
CA ALA A 44 2.60 -15.60 26.30
C ALA A 44 4.09 -15.67 25.91
N ALA A 45 4.87 -14.62 26.17
CA ALA A 45 6.28 -14.44 25.79
C ALA A 45 7.29 -15.47 26.36
N GLN A 46 6.83 -16.61 26.88
CA GLN A 46 7.66 -17.76 27.25
C GLN A 46 7.74 -18.79 26.10
N GLY A 47 8.38 -18.44 24.97
CA GLY A 47 8.61 -19.40 23.90
C GLY A 47 8.83 -18.81 22.50
N LEU A 48 8.56 -19.63 21.47
CA LEU A 48 8.54 -19.20 20.06
C LEU A 48 7.23 -18.52 19.66
N ASP A 49 6.17 -18.69 20.46
CA ASP A 49 4.86 -18.08 20.31
C ASP A 49 4.81 -16.83 21.20
N ARG A 50 4.62 -15.66 20.61
CA ARG A 50 4.59 -14.36 21.30
C ARG A 50 3.16 -13.82 21.40
N GLY A 51 2.15 -14.61 21.00
CA GLY A 51 0.75 -14.21 20.99
C GLY A 51 0.36 -13.19 19.92
N THR A 52 1.25 -12.92 18.96
CA THR A 52 1.05 -11.85 17.96
C THR A 52 0.08 -12.28 16.86
N LEU A 53 -0.47 -11.31 16.11
CA LEU A 53 -1.21 -11.58 14.87
C LEU A 53 -0.35 -12.38 13.87
N TYR A 54 0.96 -12.11 13.81
CA TYR A 54 1.87 -12.93 13.01
C TYR A 54 1.88 -14.39 13.48
N ASP A 55 2.01 -14.65 14.78
CA ASP A 55 2.00 -16.01 15.31
C ASP A 55 0.66 -16.71 15.04
N ARG A 56 -0.45 -16.00 15.17
CA ARG A 56 -1.79 -16.48 14.82
C ARG A 56 -1.88 -16.87 13.34
N SER A 57 -1.38 -16.03 12.43
CA SER A 57 -1.37 -16.32 11.00
C SER A 57 -0.49 -17.53 10.65
N LEU A 58 0.63 -17.70 11.36
CA LEU A 58 1.55 -18.82 11.19
C LEU A 58 0.97 -20.12 11.75
N ALA A 59 0.28 -20.05 12.89
CA ALA A 59 -0.45 -21.18 13.47
C ALA A 59 -1.55 -21.66 12.52
N TYR A 60 -2.35 -20.74 11.97
CA TYR A 60 -3.36 -21.02 10.96
C TYR A 60 -2.74 -21.73 9.75
N TRP A 61 -1.64 -21.19 9.21
CA TRP A 61 -0.94 -21.78 8.06
C TRP A 61 -0.46 -23.20 8.37
N ARG A 62 0.12 -23.45 9.55
CA ARG A 62 0.61 -24.78 9.94
C ARG A 62 -0.52 -25.80 10.07
N GLU A 63 -1.68 -25.37 10.55
CA GLU A 63 -2.85 -26.23 10.77
C GLU A 63 -3.57 -26.56 9.46
N HIS A 64 -3.78 -25.57 8.58
CA HIS A 64 -4.65 -25.70 7.41
C HIS A 64 -3.90 -25.94 6.09
N VAL A 65 -2.65 -25.46 6.00
CA VAL A 65 -1.82 -25.56 4.80
C VAL A 65 -0.71 -26.56 5.01
N GLY A 66 0.18 -26.32 5.99
CA GLY A 66 1.26 -27.22 6.40
C GLY A 66 2.40 -27.41 5.39
N ASP A 67 2.09 -27.35 4.10
CA ASP A 67 3.01 -27.48 2.96
C ASP A 67 2.74 -26.36 1.94
N ARG A 68 3.81 -25.68 1.51
CA ARG A 68 3.73 -24.58 0.55
C ARG A 68 3.23 -25.03 -0.83
N ASP A 69 3.38 -26.31 -1.18
CA ASP A 69 2.85 -26.85 -2.44
C ASP A 69 1.31 -26.94 -2.44
N LEU A 70 0.67 -26.75 -1.28
CA LEU A 70 -0.79 -26.63 -1.12
C LEU A 70 -1.28 -25.18 -1.15
N GLU A 71 -0.38 -24.22 -1.41
CA GLU A 71 -0.76 -22.84 -1.69
C GLU A 71 -1.07 -22.64 -3.19
N PRO A 72 -1.98 -21.73 -3.56
CA PRO A 72 -2.82 -20.89 -2.70
C PRO A 72 -3.90 -21.68 -1.92
N HIS A 73 -4.07 -21.35 -0.64
CA HIS A 73 -5.12 -21.93 0.20
C HIS A 73 -6.30 -20.95 0.37
N VAL A 74 -7.54 -21.41 0.24
CA VAL A 74 -8.74 -20.59 0.50
C VAL A 74 -8.95 -20.49 2.00
N ALA A 75 -8.60 -19.34 2.58
CA ALA A 75 -8.74 -19.11 4.02
C ALA A 75 -10.17 -18.74 4.43
N VAL A 76 -10.89 -18.04 3.54
CA VAL A 76 -12.30 -17.70 3.69
C VAL A 76 -12.96 -17.86 2.34
N ASP A 77 -13.92 -18.79 2.24
CA ASP A 77 -14.57 -19.16 0.98
C ASP A 77 -15.66 -18.17 0.53
N ASP A 78 -16.39 -17.62 1.50
CA ASP A 78 -17.51 -16.69 1.30
C ASP A 78 -17.24 -15.40 2.09
N PHE A 79 -16.31 -14.59 1.59
CA PHE A 79 -15.89 -13.36 2.23
C PHE A 79 -16.85 -12.21 1.89
N GLU A 80 -17.58 -11.76 2.90
CA GLU A 80 -18.50 -10.63 2.81
C GLU A 80 -17.95 -9.39 3.52
N ALA A 81 -18.11 -8.23 2.87
CA ALA A 81 -17.84 -6.93 3.46
C ALA A 81 -18.66 -5.84 2.75
N ASP A 82 -19.00 -4.76 3.47
CA ASP A 82 -19.91 -3.71 2.96
C ASP A 82 -19.33 -2.89 1.79
N TRP A 83 -18.01 -2.92 1.61
CA TRP A 83 -17.28 -2.25 0.54
C TRP A 83 -17.08 -3.12 -0.70
N LEU A 84 -17.42 -4.40 -0.64
CA LEU A 84 -17.34 -5.26 -1.80
C LEU A 84 -18.48 -4.92 -2.77
N PRO A 85 -18.17 -4.78 -4.09
CA PRO A 85 -19.22 -4.76 -5.08
C PRO A 85 -19.90 -6.15 -5.14
N PRO A 86 -21.10 -6.28 -5.72
CA PRO A 86 -21.76 -7.57 -5.85
C PRO A 86 -20.87 -8.62 -6.53
N GLY A 87 -20.81 -9.82 -5.97
CA GLY A 87 -20.02 -10.94 -6.47
C GLY A 87 -19.70 -11.95 -5.36
N ASP A 88 -19.08 -13.06 -5.73
CA ASP A 88 -18.70 -14.13 -4.80
C ASP A 88 -17.20 -14.02 -4.54
N TYR A 89 -16.81 -13.65 -3.33
CA TYR A 89 -15.43 -13.35 -2.98
C TYR A 89 -14.86 -14.33 -1.99
N ALA A 90 -13.56 -14.58 -2.11
CA ALA A 90 -12.79 -15.40 -1.20
C ALA A 90 -11.50 -14.68 -0.78
N LEU A 91 -11.01 -15.02 0.41
CA LEU A 91 -9.66 -14.65 0.85
C LEU A 91 -8.74 -15.84 0.70
N VAL A 92 -7.64 -15.62 -0.01
CA VAL A 92 -6.64 -16.64 -0.31
C VAL A 92 -5.35 -16.35 0.44
N LEU A 93 -4.86 -17.35 1.16
CA LEU A 93 -3.60 -17.35 1.89
C LEU A 93 -2.46 -17.91 1.01
N THR A 94 -1.36 -17.18 1.00
CA THR A 94 -0.06 -17.61 0.45
C THR A 94 1.04 -17.15 1.40
N SER A 95 2.24 -17.72 1.33
CA SER A 95 3.40 -17.32 2.11
C SER A 95 4.61 -17.06 1.22
N SER A 96 5.50 -16.18 1.68
CA SER A 96 6.77 -15.94 1.00
C SER A 96 7.91 -15.77 2.01
N ARG A 97 9.15 -15.93 1.54
CA ARG A 97 10.32 -15.85 2.41
C ARG A 97 10.57 -14.40 2.81
N TRP A 98 10.64 -14.15 4.11
CA TRP A 98 10.96 -12.83 4.64
C TRP A 98 12.47 -12.54 4.62
N LYS A 99 12.82 -11.26 4.56
CA LYS A 99 14.20 -10.77 4.51
C LYS A 99 15.03 -11.06 5.77
N ALA A 100 14.36 -11.28 6.90
CA ALA A 100 14.99 -11.52 8.19
C ALA A 100 14.55 -12.87 8.81
N GLY A 101 15.36 -13.36 9.74
CA GLY A 101 15.33 -14.72 10.26
C GLY A 101 15.93 -14.83 11.66
N THR A 102 16.20 -16.05 12.09
CA THR A 102 17.01 -16.37 13.26
C THR A 102 18.26 -17.16 12.85
N GLY A 103 19.28 -17.22 13.71
CA GLY A 103 20.56 -17.92 13.42
C GLY A 103 21.53 -17.08 12.58
N ARG A 104 22.76 -17.56 12.37
CA ARG A 104 23.83 -16.87 11.63
C ARG A 104 24.68 -17.86 10.82
N GLY A 105 24.94 -17.54 9.55
CA GLY A 105 25.73 -18.42 8.69
C GLY A 105 24.94 -19.67 8.33
N ASP A 106 25.47 -20.85 8.70
CA ASP A 106 24.94 -22.15 8.26
C ASP A 106 23.64 -22.58 8.97
N ASP A 107 23.33 -22.03 10.14
CA ASP A 107 22.08 -22.30 10.88
C ASP A 107 20.98 -21.26 10.63
N TYR A 108 21.20 -20.31 9.70
CA TYR A 108 20.25 -19.24 9.39
C TYR A 108 18.94 -19.78 8.83
N ARG A 109 17.83 -19.37 9.45
CA ARG A 109 16.46 -19.70 9.03
C ARG A 109 15.66 -18.42 8.89
N SER A 110 15.19 -18.16 7.67
CA SER A 110 14.31 -17.02 7.42
C SER A 110 12.93 -17.27 8.00
N TYR A 111 12.32 -16.22 8.53
CA TYR A 111 10.88 -16.19 8.69
C TYR A 111 10.18 -16.18 7.33
N TYR A 112 8.88 -16.42 7.35
CA TYR A 112 8.01 -16.31 6.19
C TYR A 112 6.95 -15.27 6.48
N GLU A 113 6.78 -14.31 5.58
CA GLU A 113 5.63 -13.41 5.62
C GLU A 113 4.38 -14.15 5.10
N GLN A 114 3.23 -13.80 5.67
CA GLN A 114 1.94 -14.32 5.23
C GLN A 114 1.22 -13.28 4.38
N HIS A 115 0.49 -13.73 3.37
CA HIS A 115 -0.27 -12.87 2.48
C HIS A 115 -1.72 -13.32 2.40
N LEU A 116 -2.65 -12.43 2.69
CA LEU A 116 -4.07 -12.60 2.36
C LEU A 116 -4.39 -11.80 1.10
N LYS A 117 -5.03 -12.44 0.13
CA LYS A 117 -5.36 -11.85 -1.17
C LYS A 117 -6.83 -12.05 -1.47
N LEU A 118 -7.52 -10.96 -1.80
CA LEU A 118 -8.90 -11.02 -2.26
C LEU A 118 -8.96 -11.64 -3.66
N ARG A 119 -9.84 -12.62 -3.81
CA ARG A 119 -10.17 -13.27 -5.08
C ARG A 119 -11.67 -13.28 -5.25
N GLU A 120 -12.10 -13.41 -6.49
CA GLU A 120 -13.50 -13.59 -6.86
C GLU A 120 -13.61 -14.94 -7.54
N TRP A 121 -14.64 -15.70 -7.20
CA TRP A 121 -14.95 -16.94 -7.90
C TRP A 121 -15.47 -16.64 -9.30
N GLY A 122 -14.88 -17.32 -10.29
CA GLY A 122 -15.34 -17.29 -11.66
C GLY A 122 -16.72 -17.94 -11.84
N PRO A 123 -17.25 -17.88 -13.08
CA PRO A 123 -18.37 -18.72 -13.44
C PRO A 123 -17.98 -20.20 -13.27
N GLU A 124 -18.96 -21.02 -12.95
CA GLU A 124 -18.83 -22.47 -12.99
C GLU A 124 -18.53 -22.92 -14.42
N ASP A 125 -17.54 -23.79 -14.57
CA ASP A 125 -17.19 -24.40 -15.84
C ASP A 125 -18.06 -25.62 -16.16
N ASP A 126 -17.80 -26.28 -17.29
CA ASP A 126 -18.59 -27.43 -17.75
C ASP A 126 -18.47 -28.65 -16.81
N ASP A 127 -17.46 -28.68 -15.94
CA ASP A 127 -17.20 -29.76 -14.97
C ASP A 127 -17.76 -29.43 -13.56
N GLY A 128 -18.36 -28.25 -13.38
CA GLY A 128 -18.90 -27.81 -12.09
C GLY A 128 -17.88 -27.11 -11.18
N GLU A 129 -16.68 -26.85 -11.67
CA GLU A 129 -15.59 -26.23 -10.93
C GLU A 129 -15.59 -24.71 -11.14
N ARG A 130 -15.13 -23.98 -10.12
CA ARG A 130 -15.02 -22.52 -10.19
C ARG A 130 -13.57 -22.12 -10.01
N ASP A 131 -13.07 -21.25 -10.88
CA ASP A 131 -11.70 -20.74 -10.77
C ASP A 131 -11.63 -19.44 -9.97
N LEU A 132 -10.60 -19.28 -9.13
CA LEU A 132 -10.32 -18.03 -8.44
C LEU A 132 -9.59 -17.05 -9.35
N ARG A 133 -10.21 -15.90 -9.61
CA ARG A 133 -9.63 -14.81 -10.41
C ARG A 133 -9.32 -13.58 -9.58
N LYS A 134 -8.42 -12.74 -10.08
CA LYS A 134 -8.14 -11.42 -9.47
C LYS A 134 -9.29 -10.45 -9.80
N PRO A 135 -10.02 -9.92 -8.81
CA PRO A 135 -11.07 -8.93 -9.04
C PRO A 135 -10.53 -7.54 -9.42
N ALA A 136 -11.42 -6.69 -9.92
CA ALA A 136 -11.11 -5.29 -10.24
C ALA A 136 -10.84 -4.44 -8.99
N LEU A 137 -11.59 -4.69 -7.91
CA LEU A 137 -11.24 -4.24 -6.56
C LEU A 137 -10.30 -5.28 -5.96
N ALA A 138 -9.01 -4.98 -5.93
CA ALA A 138 -8.01 -5.86 -5.36
C ALA A 138 -7.76 -5.49 -3.89
N LEU A 139 -7.46 -6.49 -3.07
CA LEU A 139 -6.89 -6.33 -1.74
C LEU A 139 -5.79 -7.37 -1.57
N HIS A 140 -4.65 -6.94 -1.03
CA HIS A 140 -3.53 -7.79 -0.66
C HIS A 140 -2.99 -7.27 0.67
N VAL A 141 -3.05 -8.10 1.70
CA VAL A 141 -2.53 -7.80 3.04
C VAL A 141 -1.30 -8.68 3.28
N GLU A 142 -0.20 -8.05 3.67
CA GLU A 142 1.02 -8.70 4.14
C GLU A 142 1.13 -8.62 5.66
N ILE A 143 1.50 -9.75 6.25
CA ILE A 143 1.66 -9.94 7.69
C ILE A 143 3.09 -10.38 7.93
N MET A 144 3.89 -9.48 8.49
CA MET A 144 5.33 -9.63 8.64
C MET A 144 5.72 -9.59 10.13
N PRO A 145 6.66 -10.44 10.58
CA PRO A 145 7.18 -10.36 11.93
C PRO A 145 8.16 -9.19 12.07
N GLN A 146 8.14 -8.54 13.23
CA GLN A 146 9.12 -7.56 13.70
C GLN A 146 9.53 -7.92 15.13
N PHE A 147 10.58 -8.72 15.29
CA PHE A 147 11.11 -9.10 16.60
C PHE A 147 12.58 -8.67 16.72
N ARG A 148 12.99 -8.20 17.90
CA ARG A 148 14.35 -7.67 18.13
C ARG A 148 15.44 -8.72 18.00
N ASP A 149 15.10 -10.00 18.17
CA ASP A 149 16.03 -11.12 18.00
C ASP A 149 16.22 -11.54 16.54
N MET A 150 15.49 -10.92 15.60
CA MET A 150 15.65 -11.19 14.18
C MET A 150 16.93 -10.58 13.61
N VAL A 151 17.52 -11.31 12.66
CA VAL A 151 18.72 -10.88 11.93
C VAL A 151 18.52 -11.04 10.43
N TYR A 152 19.19 -10.19 9.67
CA TYR A 152 19.36 -10.38 8.23
C TYR A 152 20.26 -11.59 7.96
N LYS A 153 20.26 -12.07 6.71
CA LYS A 153 21.18 -13.14 6.28
C LYS A 153 22.66 -12.78 6.47
N SER A 154 23.00 -11.49 6.47
CA SER A 154 24.34 -11.00 6.79
C SER A 154 24.74 -11.20 8.27
N GLY A 155 23.76 -11.42 9.16
CA GLY A 155 23.93 -11.47 10.60
C GLY A 155 23.69 -10.13 11.30
N ASP A 156 23.45 -9.05 10.54
CA ASP A 156 23.10 -7.74 11.08
C ASP A 156 21.71 -7.79 11.74
N PRO A 157 21.50 -7.12 12.88
CA PRO A 157 20.21 -7.10 13.56
C PRO A 157 19.15 -6.39 12.71
N LEU A 158 17.91 -6.87 12.78
CA LEU A 158 16.75 -6.17 12.23
C LEU A 158 16.39 -5.01 13.16
N GLU A 159 16.45 -3.77 12.65
CA GLU A 159 15.95 -2.62 13.39
C GLU A 159 14.43 -2.63 13.44
N CYS A 160 13.90 -2.48 14.66
CA CYS A 160 12.47 -2.43 14.95
C CYS A 160 12.12 -1.04 15.53
N PRO A 161 12.12 0.03 14.70
CA PRO A 161 12.05 1.42 15.17
C PRO A 161 10.76 1.78 15.90
N TYR A 162 9.69 1.01 15.69
CA TYR A 162 8.37 1.25 16.27
C TYR A 162 7.98 0.23 17.35
N GLY A 163 8.91 -0.61 17.79
CA GLY A 163 8.64 -1.70 18.73
C GLY A 163 8.63 -3.07 18.07
N GLU A 164 8.34 -4.09 18.89
CA GLU A 164 8.21 -5.47 18.44
C GLU A 164 6.73 -5.84 18.26
N GLY A 165 6.45 -6.81 17.40
CA GLY A 165 5.11 -7.31 17.12
C GLY A 165 4.91 -7.59 15.64
N THR A 166 3.73 -7.25 15.14
CA THR A 166 3.34 -7.49 13.75
C THR A 166 3.42 -6.21 12.91
N ARG A 167 4.07 -6.30 11.74
CA ARG A 167 3.99 -5.26 10.71
C ARG A 167 2.99 -5.68 9.64
N LEU A 168 2.11 -4.77 9.30
CA LEU A 168 1.09 -4.95 8.27
C LEU A 168 1.36 -4.03 7.09
N LEU A 169 1.13 -4.55 5.88
CA LEU A 169 1.14 -3.75 4.67
C LEU A 169 -0.04 -4.17 3.79
N ALA A 170 -0.97 -3.27 3.56
CA ALA A 170 -2.12 -3.52 2.70
C ALA A 170 -2.00 -2.71 1.42
N TRP A 171 -2.25 -3.35 0.29
CA TRP A 171 -2.50 -2.72 -0.99
C TRP A 171 -3.94 -2.96 -1.38
N THR A 172 -4.59 -1.91 -1.87
CA THR A 172 -5.92 -2.04 -2.45
C THR A 172 -6.10 -1.13 -3.63
N THR A 173 -7.05 -1.46 -4.50
CA THR A 173 -7.48 -0.57 -5.57
C THR A 173 -8.75 0.19 -5.22
N TRP A 174 -8.90 1.40 -5.77
CA TRP A 174 -10.10 2.22 -5.60
C TRP A 174 -10.42 2.57 -4.14
N ALA A 175 -9.39 2.87 -3.34
CA ALA A 175 -9.57 3.47 -2.02
C ALA A 175 -9.24 4.97 -2.10
N GLU A 176 -10.17 5.81 -1.66
CA GLU A 176 -10.01 7.27 -1.75
C GLU A 176 -9.27 7.86 -0.55
N ASP A 177 -9.25 7.15 0.58
CA ASP A 177 -8.56 7.57 1.80
C ASP A 177 -7.84 6.40 2.51
N PRO A 178 -6.86 6.70 3.39
CA PRO A 178 -6.12 5.67 4.12
C PRO A 178 -6.97 4.85 5.09
N PHE A 179 -8.04 5.41 5.66
CA PHE A 179 -8.90 4.69 6.60
C PHE A 179 -9.71 3.61 5.90
N GLU A 180 -10.09 3.83 4.65
CA GLU A 180 -10.72 2.82 3.81
C GLU A 180 -9.79 1.63 3.59
N ILE A 181 -8.50 1.88 3.34
CA ILE A 181 -7.48 0.83 3.15
C ILE A 181 -7.31 0.03 4.45
N GLU A 182 -7.21 0.73 5.59
CA GLU A 182 -7.11 0.12 6.91
C GLU A 182 -8.35 -0.74 7.23
N ARG A 183 -9.56 -0.22 6.96
CA ARG A 183 -10.80 -0.95 7.17
C ARG A 183 -10.82 -2.26 6.37
N ARG A 184 -10.54 -2.19 5.07
CA ARG A 184 -10.47 -3.39 4.20
C ARG A 184 -9.45 -4.40 4.70
N MET A 185 -8.28 -3.92 5.16
CA MET A 185 -7.25 -4.75 5.77
C MET A 185 -7.74 -5.46 7.03
N TYR A 186 -8.37 -4.72 7.96
CA TYR A 186 -8.86 -5.27 9.22
C TYR A 186 -10.03 -6.23 9.03
N ASP A 187 -10.94 -5.95 8.10
CA ASP A 187 -12.05 -6.86 7.77
C ASP A 187 -11.50 -8.21 7.26
N ALA A 188 -10.49 -8.17 6.37
CA ALA A 188 -9.87 -9.39 5.87
C ALA A 188 -9.12 -10.18 6.97
N LEU A 189 -8.39 -9.50 7.85
CA LEU A 189 -7.70 -10.13 8.97
C LEU A 189 -8.68 -10.74 9.99
N ARG A 190 -9.79 -10.07 10.26
CA ARG A 190 -10.83 -10.56 11.18
C ARG A 190 -11.62 -11.72 10.60
N ALA A 191 -11.88 -11.71 9.29
CA ALA A 191 -12.53 -12.83 8.62
C ALA A 191 -11.65 -14.09 8.62
N ALA A 192 -10.34 -13.93 8.33
CA ALA A 192 -9.42 -15.07 8.27
C ALA A 192 -9.01 -15.62 9.64
N TYR A 193 -8.79 -14.75 10.63
CA TYR A 193 -8.17 -15.13 11.90
C TYR A 193 -9.02 -14.88 13.15
N GLY A 194 -10.30 -14.57 12.96
CA GLY A 194 -11.26 -14.29 14.03
C GLY A 194 -11.41 -12.80 14.36
N THR A 195 -12.56 -12.42 14.90
CA THR A 195 -12.95 -11.02 15.15
C THR A 195 -12.01 -10.26 16.09
N ASP A 196 -11.32 -10.98 16.96
CA ASP A 196 -10.36 -10.50 17.96
C ASP A 196 -8.91 -10.49 17.44
N SER A 197 -8.68 -10.81 16.15
CA SER A 197 -7.32 -10.92 15.59
C SER A 197 -6.58 -9.59 15.50
N VAL A 198 -7.30 -8.48 15.58
CA VAL A 198 -6.75 -7.13 15.54
C VAL A 198 -7.36 -6.31 16.66
N ASP A 199 -6.51 -6.00 17.64
CA ASP A 199 -6.75 -4.92 18.59
C ASP A 199 -6.16 -3.62 18.04
N LEU A 200 -6.96 -2.56 18.00
CA LEU A 200 -6.50 -1.25 17.54
C LEU A 200 -5.77 -0.49 18.64
N ASP A 201 -5.90 -0.89 19.90
CA ASP A 201 -5.13 -0.33 21.01
C ASP A 201 -3.64 -0.70 20.91
N ASP A 202 -3.31 -1.82 20.24
CA ASP A 202 -1.93 -2.23 19.94
C ASP A 202 -1.31 -1.43 18.79
N ARG A 203 -2.09 -0.62 18.06
CA ARG A 203 -1.59 0.06 16.86
C ARG A 203 -0.67 1.22 17.23
N VAL A 204 0.53 1.22 16.65
CA VAL A 204 1.50 2.31 16.80
C VAL A 204 1.24 3.39 15.74
N ASP A 205 0.59 4.49 16.14
CA ASP A 205 0.21 5.56 15.20
C ASP A 205 1.41 6.20 14.48
N ASP A 206 2.54 6.36 15.17
CA ASP A 206 3.78 6.90 14.58
C ASP A 206 4.36 6.02 13.47
N ALA A 207 3.99 4.73 13.41
CA ALA A 207 4.43 3.78 12.40
C ALA A 207 3.60 3.85 11.11
N ARG A 208 2.45 4.56 11.11
CA ARG A 208 1.52 4.62 9.98
C ARG A 208 2.15 5.34 8.79
N ARG A 209 2.21 4.68 7.63
CA ARG A 209 2.79 5.27 6.41
C ARG A 209 1.94 4.91 5.19
N VAL A 210 1.92 5.81 4.21
CA VAL A 210 1.38 5.55 2.87
C VAL A 210 2.57 5.32 1.92
N PRO A 211 3.06 4.07 1.77
CA PRO A 211 4.21 3.80 0.90
C PRO A 211 3.89 3.96 -0.58
N LYS A 212 2.61 3.95 -0.96
CA LYS A 212 2.18 4.07 -2.36
C LYS A 212 0.80 4.71 -2.46
N ALA A 213 0.67 5.66 -3.37
CA ALA A 213 -0.60 6.20 -3.82
C ALA A 213 -0.54 6.48 -5.33
N GLU A 214 -1.44 5.89 -6.08
CA GLU A 214 -1.58 6.05 -7.53
C GLU A 214 -2.96 6.57 -7.84
N ALA A 215 -3.01 7.60 -8.69
CA ALA A 215 -4.25 8.10 -9.26
C ALA A 215 -4.18 8.04 -10.79
N HIS A 216 -5.29 7.69 -11.42
CA HIS A 216 -5.42 7.66 -12.87
C HIS A 216 -6.25 8.84 -13.35
N ILE A 217 -5.68 9.59 -14.30
CA ILE A 217 -6.38 10.64 -15.05
C ILE A 217 -6.52 10.17 -16.48
N ARG A 218 -7.75 10.20 -17.02
CA ARG A 218 -8.01 9.98 -18.43
C ARG A 218 -8.25 11.33 -19.10
N PHE A 219 -7.53 11.61 -20.19
CA PHE A 219 -7.68 12.84 -20.96
C PHE A 219 -7.62 12.56 -22.46
N ALA A 220 -8.12 13.52 -23.26
CA ALA A 220 -8.18 13.38 -24.71
C ALA A 220 -6.77 13.24 -25.31
N ILE A 221 -6.58 12.27 -26.22
CA ILE A 221 -5.26 11.95 -26.80
C ILE A 221 -4.60 13.17 -27.48
N GLY A 222 -5.38 14.10 -28.03
CA GLY A 222 -4.86 15.35 -28.61
C GLY A 222 -4.11 16.24 -27.62
N LYS A 223 -4.38 16.12 -26.31
CA LYS A 223 -3.70 16.85 -25.24
C LYS A 223 -2.40 16.17 -24.77
N LYS A 224 -2.03 15.01 -25.34
CA LYS A 224 -0.83 14.24 -24.95
C LYS A 224 0.44 15.08 -25.00
N ASN A 225 0.71 15.78 -26.09
CA ASN A 225 1.94 16.55 -26.25
C ASN A 225 2.02 17.70 -25.24
N ALA A 226 0.92 18.45 -25.08
CA ALA A 226 0.84 19.53 -24.09
C ALA A 226 1.04 19.03 -22.65
N THR A 227 0.50 17.86 -22.31
CA THR A 227 0.68 17.25 -20.98
C THR A 227 2.14 16.85 -20.75
N VAL A 228 2.77 16.20 -21.74
CA VAL A 228 4.19 15.84 -21.67
C VAL A 228 5.07 17.08 -21.55
N GLU A 229 4.82 18.11 -22.35
CA GLU A 229 5.56 19.36 -22.31
C GLU A 229 5.41 20.08 -20.96
N THR A 230 4.18 20.12 -20.41
CA THR A 230 3.93 20.71 -19.08
C THR A 230 4.69 19.96 -17.98
N LEU A 231 4.73 18.62 -18.03
CA LEU A 231 5.51 17.81 -17.09
C LEU A 231 7.02 18.10 -17.20
N GLU A 232 7.55 18.21 -18.42
CA GLU A 232 8.97 18.53 -18.64
C GLU A 232 9.31 19.97 -18.22
N GLN A 233 8.43 20.94 -18.46
CA GLN A 233 8.61 22.32 -17.97
C GLN A 233 8.54 22.37 -16.43
N SER A 234 7.64 21.60 -15.82
CA SER A 234 7.54 21.49 -14.36
C SER A 234 8.82 20.92 -13.75
N LYS A 235 9.44 19.92 -14.39
CA LYS A 235 10.77 19.41 -13.99
C LYS A 235 11.82 20.52 -14.03
N GLN A 236 11.91 21.24 -15.14
CA GLN A 236 12.89 22.33 -15.31
C GLN A 236 12.72 23.41 -14.24
N LEU A 237 11.48 23.72 -13.85
CA LEU A 237 11.19 24.69 -12.79
C LEU A 237 11.62 24.19 -11.40
N ILE A 238 11.44 22.90 -11.11
CA ILE A 238 11.94 22.28 -9.87
C ILE A 238 13.48 22.22 -9.87
N ASP A 239 14.09 21.85 -11.01
CA ASP A 239 15.55 21.75 -11.21
C ASP A 239 16.26 23.10 -11.08
N TRP A 240 15.66 24.18 -11.58
CA TRP A 240 16.25 25.52 -11.52
C TRP A 240 16.44 26.03 -10.07
N GLY A 241 15.75 25.42 -9.09
CA GLY A 241 15.85 25.73 -7.66
C GLY A 241 16.98 25.02 -6.89
N GLY A 242 17.77 24.13 -7.50
CA GLY A 242 18.94 23.55 -6.83
C GLY A 242 19.68 22.47 -7.61
N GLU A 243 21.01 22.39 -7.41
CA GLU A 243 21.88 21.33 -7.92
C GLU A 243 21.50 19.95 -7.33
N SER A 244 20.49 19.27 -7.87
CA SER A 244 20.18 17.88 -7.53
C SER A 244 19.78 17.10 -8.77
N GLU A 245 20.41 15.95 -8.97
CA GLU A 245 20.21 15.07 -10.12
C GLU A 245 18.80 14.47 -10.09
N ILE A 246 17.92 14.90 -11.01
CA ILE A 246 16.71 14.14 -11.34
C ILE A 246 17.12 12.91 -12.16
N ASP A 247 16.90 11.72 -11.61
CA ASP A 247 16.97 10.47 -12.36
C ASP A 247 15.73 10.31 -13.25
N ALA A 248 15.77 10.92 -14.44
CA ALA A 248 14.72 10.80 -15.44
C ALA A 248 14.89 9.50 -16.24
N HIS A 249 14.26 8.41 -15.79
CA HIS A 249 14.15 7.19 -16.59
C HIS A 249 13.06 7.34 -17.66
N GLN A 250 13.45 7.77 -18.87
CA GLN A 250 12.59 7.70 -20.06
C GLN A 250 12.87 6.41 -20.84
N ARG A 251 11.95 5.44 -20.82
CA ARG A 251 11.96 4.32 -21.78
C ARG A 251 11.17 4.71 -23.02
N ARG A 252 11.86 4.91 -24.15
CA ARG A 252 11.21 5.22 -25.43
C ARG A 252 10.57 3.97 -26.06
N GLN A 253 9.25 4.09 -26.22
CA GLN A 253 8.39 3.63 -27.31
C GLN A 253 8.47 2.17 -27.78
N GLN A 254 7.52 1.36 -27.32
CA GLN A 254 6.78 0.42 -28.18
C GLN A 254 5.28 0.59 -27.93
N GLU A 255 4.48 0.58 -28.99
CA GLU A 255 3.00 0.43 -28.97
C GLU A 255 2.13 1.60 -28.42
N GLY A 256 2.47 2.85 -28.69
CA GLY A 256 1.49 3.96 -28.63
C GLY A 256 1.28 4.64 -27.27
N TRP A 257 1.88 4.13 -26.20
CA TRP A 257 1.90 4.75 -24.86
C TRP A 257 3.30 5.30 -24.53
N LEU A 258 3.35 6.25 -23.59
CA LEU A 258 4.59 6.83 -23.06
C LEU A 258 4.61 6.55 -21.56
N GLU A 259 5.62 5.84 -21.07
CA GLU A 259 5.91 5.73 -19.64
C GLU A 259 7.01 6.74 -19.32
N ALA A 260 6.73 7.65 -18.39
CA ALA A 260 7.71 8.58 -17.86
C ALA A 260 7.57 8.58 -16.34
N LEU A 261 8.68 8.30 -15.64
CA LEU A 261 8.79 8.46 -14.20
C LEU A 261 9.43 9.82 -13.91
N VAL A 262 8.85 10.55 -12.94
CA VAL A 262 9.40 11.80 -12.43
C VAL A 262 9.44 11.68 -10.92
N GLU A 263 10.64 11.62 -10.37
CA GLU A 263 10.88 11.56 -8.93
C GLU A 263 11.44 12.90 -8.47
N SER A 264 10.83 13.49 -7.44
CA SER A 264 11.31 14.71 -6.80
C SER A 264 10.77 14.80 -5.37
N ASP A 265 11.58 15.28 -4.44
CA ASP A 265 11.22 15.62 -3.07
C ASP A 265 10.82 17.10 -2.91
N ARG A 266 10.84 17.88 -4.01
CA ARG A 266 10.63 19.34 -4.00
C ARG A 266 9.36 19.83 -4.69
N TRP A 267 8.33 18.99 -4.77
CA TRP A 267 7.02 19.41 -5.30
C TRP A 267 6.44 20.65 -4.61
N HIS A 268 6.82 20.92 -3.36
CA HIS A 268 6.47 22.15 -2.65
C HIS A 268 6.91 23.45 -3.35
N LEU A 269 7.95 23.41 -4.19
CA LEU A 269 8.37 24.57 -4.99
C LEU A 269 7.36 24.97 -6.07
N LEU A 270 6.50 24.03 -6.49
CA LEU A 270 5.40 24.28 -7.42
C LEU A 270 4.08 24.62 -6.70
N GLY A 271 4.13 24.89 -5.39
CA GLY A 271 2.94 25.20 -4.59
C GLY A 271 2.13 23.97 -4.15
N PHE A 272 2.67 22.76 -4.32
CA PHE A 272 2.07 21.56 -3.71
C PHE A 272 2.45 21.51 -2.23
N ASP A 273 1.53 21.94 -1.36
CA ASP A 273 1.77 21.88 0.08
C ASP A 273 2.13 20.45 0.52
N PRO A 274 3.18 20.27 1.34
CA PRO A 274 3.43 18.98 1.95
C PRO A 274 2.22 18.60 2.78
N GLN A 275 1.56 17.49 2.45
CA GLN A 275 0.45 16.99 3.25
C GLN A 275 0.98 16.63 4.65
N ARG A 276 0.61 17.44 5.64
CA ARG A 276 0.79 17.13 7.05
C ARG A 276 -0.31 16.17 7.46
N TYR A 277 0.07 14.96 7.87
CA TYR A 277 -0.86 14.04 8.52
C TYR A 277 -1.37 14.68 9.81
N SER A 278 -2.68 14.77 9.98
CA SER A 278 -3.24 15.10 11.30
C SER A 278 -3.02 13.86 12.19
N THR A 279 -2.11 14.00 13.14
CA THR A 279 -2.01 13.15 14.34
C THR A 279 -3.34 13.05 15.05
#